data_AF-A0ABC8K0E2-F1
#
_entry.id   AF-A0ABC8K0E2-F1
#
_cell.length_a   1.000
_cell.length_b   1.000
_cell.length_c   1.000
_cell.angle_alpha   90.00
_cell.angle_beta   90.00
_cell.angle_gamma   90.00
#
_symmetry.space_group_name_H-M   'P 1'
#
loop_
_entity.id
_entity.type
_entity.pdbx_description
1 polymer ?
#
loop_
_entity_poly.entity_id
_entity_poly.type
_entity_poly.pdbx_seq_one_letter_code
_entity_poly.pdbx_strand_id
1 'polypeptide(L)' 'MRSANVEAGLTPMDNQCVRKDIFIGGCGPDGNKTCINDFVKKGGEANRPSSCECDNFGEEHLCRCNFKC' A
#
# COMPACT_ATOMS: atom_id res chain seq x y z
N MET A 1 19.04 12.28 16.02
CA MET A 1 18.16 12.55 14.87
C MET A 1 18.40 11.47 13.81
N ARG A 2 17.63 10.38 13.80
CA ARG A 2 17.16 9.69 12.58
C ARG A 2 16.23 8.55 12.96
N SER A 3 15.14 8.52 12.23
CA SER A 3 13.84 7.99 12.57
C SER A 3 13.74 6.47 12.38
N ALA A 4 12.71 5.90 13.00
CA ALA A 4 12.41 4.49 13.13
C ALA A 4 12.55 3.68 11.83
N ASN A 5 13.42 2.67 11.88
CA ASN A 5 13.40 1.53 10.97
C ASN A 5 12.38 0.51 11.50
N VAL A 6 11.19 0.49 10.90
CA VAL A 6 10.29 -0.68 10.91
C VAL A 6 10.09 -1.11 9.46
N GLU A 7 11.20 -1.45 8.81
CA GLU A 7 11.20 -2.13 7.52
C GLU A 7 11.04 -3.63 7.76
N ALA A 8 9.80 -4.05 8.03
CA ALA A 8 9.41 -5.44 7.91
C ALA A 8 9.33 -5.78 6.40
N GLY A 9 10.28 -6.59 5.92
CA GLY A 9 10.20 -7.27 4.62
C GLY A 9 11.46 -7.18 3.76
N LEU A 10 12.56 -7.83 4.17
CA LEU A 10 13.73 -8.07 3.32
C LEU A 10 13.43 -9.17 2.29
N THR A 11 13.26 -8.79 1.01
CA THR A 11 13.76 -9.56 -0.15
C THR A 11 14.10 -8.60 -1.30
N PRO A 12 15.30 -8.68 -1.91
CA PRO A 12 15.59 -7.96 -3.15
C PRO A 12 14.89 -8.68 -4.31
N MET A 13 13.67 -8.26 -4.64
CA MET A 13 13.02 -8.60 -5.91
C MET A 13 12.94 -7.32 -6.74
N ASP A 14 13.90 -7.19 -7.66
CA ASP A 14 13.82 -6.41 -8.89
C ASP A 14 13.06 -5.08 -8.75
N ASN A 15 13.74 -4.05 -8.26
CA ASN A 15 13.29 -2.66 -8.38
C ASN A 15 11.86 -2.39 -7.86
N GLN A 16 11.39 -3.13 -6.84
CA GLN A 16 10.08 -2.91 -6.24
C GLN A 16 10.19 -2.16 -4.91
N CYS A 17 9.42 -1.08 -4.79
CA CYS A 17 9.36 -0.25 -3.61
C CYS A 17 8.04 -0.50 -2.88
N VAL A 18 8.11 -0.91 -1.61
CA VAL A 18 6.92 -1.08 -0.76
C VAL A 18 6.52 0.27 -0.19
N ARG A 19 5.27 0.68 -0.42
CA ARG A 19 4.69 1.88 0.18
C ARG A 19 3.43 1.51 0.96
N LYS A 20 3.26 2.13 2.14
CA LYS A 20 2.13 1.90 3.02
C LYS A 20 1.36 3.20 3.24
N ASP A 21 0.04 3.13 3.27
CA ASP A 21 -0.84 4.28 3.55
C ASP A 21 -2.15 3.80 4.19
N ILE A 22 -2.79 4.67 4.98
CA ILE A 22 -4.02 4.36 5.71
C ILE A 22 -5.16 5.15 5.07
N PHE A 23 -6.26 4.47 4.76
CA PHE A 23 -7.43 5.04 4.14
C PHE A 23 -8.68 4.75 4.98
N ILE A 24 -9.65 5.68 4.92
CA ILE A 24 -10.92 5.53 5.62
C ILE A 24 -11.80 4.52 4.86
N GLY A 25 -12.52 3.68 5.59
CA GLY A 25 -13.32 2.58 5.07
C GLY A 25 -12.64 1.23 5.28
N GLY A 26 -13.17 0.18 4.66
CA GLY A 26 -12.61 -1.17 4.76
C GLY A 26 -12.09 -1.70 3.43
N CYS A 27 -11.28 -2.75 3.48
CA CYS A 27 -10.74 -3.47 2.32
C CYS A 27 -11.80 -3.99 1.35
N GLY A 28 -13.03 -4.22 1.85
CA GLY A 28 -14.09 -4.83 1.07
C GLY A 28 -13.76 -6.26 0.63
N PRO A 29 -14.44 -6.79 -0.39
CA PRO A 29 -14.24 -8.17 -0.86
C PRO A 29 -12.91 -8.39 -1.58
N ASP A 30 -12.28 -7.32 -2.07
CA ASP A 30 -11.08 -7.38 -2.89
C ASP A 30 -10.09 -6.29 -2.46
N GLY A 31 -9.48 -6.51 -1.29
CA GLY A 31 -8.62 -5.52 -0.62
C GLY A 31 -7.46 -5.01 -1.48
N ASN A 32 -6.90 -5.86 -2.34
CA ASN A 32 -5.88 -5.47 -3.30
C ASN A 32 -6.39 -4.36 -4.24
N LYS A 33 -7.54 -4.59 -4.88
CA LYS A 33 -8.13 -3.63 -5.82
C LYS A 33 -8.60 -2.36 -5.11
N THR A 34 -9.13 -2.46 -3.90
CA THR A 34 -9.51 -1.29 -3.09
C THR A 34 -8.30 -0.38 -2.88
N CYS A 35 -7.22 -0.94 -2.35
CA CYS A 35 -5.98 -0.21 -2.10
C CYS A 35 -5.37 0.39 -3.37
N ILE A 36 -5.31 -0.35 -4.48
CA ILE A 36 -4.83 0.18 -5.76
C ILE A 36 -5.65 1.41 -6.16
N ASN A 37 -6.97 1.33 -6.08
CA ASN A 37 -7.84 2.45 -6.45
C ASN A 37 -7.64 3.66 -5.55
N ASP A 38 -7.43 3.47 -4.26
CA ASP A 38 -7.20 4.58 -3.33
C ASP A 38 -5.86 5.30 -3.58
N PHE A 39 -4.79 4.55 -3.85
CA PHE A 39 -3.52 5.15 -4.29
C PHE A 39 -3.65 5.91 -5.62
N VAL A 40 -4.37 5.35 -6.59
CA VAL A 40 -4.62 5.99 -7.89
C VAL A 40 -5.52 7.22 -7.74
N LYS A 41 -6.55 7.19 -6.89
CA LYS A 41 -7.39 8.36 -6.61
C LYS A 41 -6.60 9.49 -5.96
N LYS A 42 -5.68 9.16 -5.05
CA LYS A 42 -4.86 10.14 -4.31
C LYS A 42 -3.75 10.75 -5.17
N GLY A 43 -3.09 9.95 -6.00
CA GLY A 43 -1.87 10.35 -6.73
C GLY A 43 -1.96 10.27 -8.26
N GLY A 44 -3.10 9.88 -8.82
CA GLY A 44 -3.27 9.59 -10.25
C GLY A 44 -2.69 8.24 -10.68
N GLU A 45 -2.85 7.91 -11.96
CA GLU A 45 -2.40 6.64 -12.57
C GLU A 45 -0.88 6.41 -12.49
N ALA A 46 -0.08 7.49 -12.40
CA ALA A 46 1.36 7.40 -12.17
C ALA A 46 1.71 6.80 -10.80
N ASN A 47 0.77 6.85 -9.85
CA ASN A 47 0.88 6.22 -8.53
C ASN A 47 0.10 4.90 -8.47
N ARG A 48 0.00 4.17 -9.58
CA ARG A 48 -0.62 2.84 -9.59
C ARG A 48 0.38 1.77 -9.13
N PRO A 49 0.16 1.11 -7.97
CA PRO A 49 0.99 -0.02 -7.57
C PRO A 49 0.72 -1.28 -8.42
N SER A 50 1.70 -2.19 -8.44
CA SER A 50 1.59 -3.49 -9.10
C SER A 50 0.71 -4.47 -8.32
N SER A 51 0.78 -4.41 -6.99
CA SER A 51 -0.05 -5.22 -6.10
C SER A 51 -0.20 -4.55 -4.74
N CYS A 52 -1.28 -4.86 -4.03
CA CYS A 52 -1.51 -4.38 -2.68
C CYS A 52 -2.05 -5.49 -1.78
N GLU A 53 -1.69 -5.40 -0.51
CA GLU A 53 -2.33 -6.09 0.59
C GLU A 53 -3.11 -5.07 1.41
N CYS A 54 -4.23 -5.53 2.00
CA CYS A 54 -5.12 -4.68 2.75
C CYS A 54 -5.44 -5.32 4.09
N ASP A 55 -5.14 -4.61 5.17
CA ASP A 55 -5.46 -5.00 6.54
C ASP A 55 -6.56 -4.08 7.09
N ASN A 56 -7.68 -4.64 7.52
CA ASN A 56 -8.75 -3.86 8.16
C ASN A 56 -8.43 -3.54 9.62
N PHE A 57 -8.59 -2.28 9.99
CA PHE A 57 -8.46 -1.74 11.34
C PHE A 57 -9.75 -1.00 11.72
N GLY A 58 -10.80 -1.76 12.05
CA GLY A 58 -12.10 -1.16 12.42
C GLY A 58 -12.75 -0.43 11.25
N GLU A 59 -12.79 0.91 11.33
CA GLU A 59 -13.36 1.80 10.30
C GLU A 59 -12.31 2.30 9.28
N GLU A 60 -11.06 1.88 9.44
CA GLU A 60 -9.93 2.23 8.57
C GLU A 60 -9.33 0.97 7.97
N HIS A 61 -8.58 1.12 6.87
CA HIS A 61 -7.79 0.04 6.30
C HIS A 61 -6.38 0.50 5.96
N LEU A 62 -5.41 -0.35 6.28
CA LEU A 62 -4.01 -0.17 5.96
C LEU A 62 -3.72 -0.87 4.64
N CYS A 63 -3.32 -0.08 3.65
CA CYS A 63 -2.87 -0.58 2.36
C CYS A 63 -1.35 -0.68 2.36
N ARG A 64 -0.83 -1.87 2.06
CA ARG A 64 0.60 -2.12 1.81
C ARG A 64 0.78 -2.51 0.36
N CYS A 65 1.40 -1.64 -0.43
CA CYS A 65 1.42 -1.77 -1.88
C CYS A 65 2.85 -1.82 -2.44
N ASN A 66 3.06 -2.65 -3.45
CA ASN A 66 4.31 -2.78 -4.18
C ASN A 66 4.29 -1.92 -5.43
N PHE A 67 5.23 -0.98 -5.54
CA PHE A 67 5.40 -0.11 -6.70
C PHE A 67 6.60 -0.53 -7.51
N LYS A 68 6.55 -0.29 -8.82
CA LYS A 68 7.77 -0.31 -9.64
C LYS A 68 8.53 0.97 -9.38
N CYS A 69 9.74 0.84 -8.87
CA CYS A 69 10.77 1.85 -8.86
C CYS A 69 11.95 1.32 -9.69
#